data_AF-A0A1M3CPN3-F1
#
_entry.id   AF-A0A1M3CPN3-F1
#
_cell.length_a   1.000
_cell.length_b   1.000
_cell.length_c   1.000
_cell.angle_alpha   90.00
_cell.angle_beta   90.00
_cell.angle_gamma   90.00
#
_symmetry.space_group_name_H-M   'P 1'
#
loop_
_entity.id
_entity.type
_entity.pdbx_description
1 polymer ?
#
loop_
_entity_poly.entity_id
_entity_poly.type
_entity_poly.pdbx_seq_one_letter_code
_entity_poly.pdbx_strand_id
1 'polypeptide(L)'
;MKENQEYEVRAWFKALNERVEETLESLKQEGVYIECTYLDKQADGLYLIHYMKAEDIAKAYMIFNESNLSIDHFYKTQWKRFCEGRVVLEELLDLHTF
;
A
#
# COMPACT_ATOMS: atom_id res chain seq x y z
N MET A 1 -3.89 0.27 -12.88
CA MET A 1 -2.73 1.18 -12.92
C MET A 1 -2.65 1.81 -14.30
N LYS A 2 -2.04 2.98 -14.47
CA LYS A 2 -1.83 3.54 -15.82
C LYS A 2 -0.92 2.60 -16.65
N GLU A 3 -1.12 2.57 -17.97
CA GLU A 3 -0.45 1.62 -18.86
C GLU A 3 1.08 1.73 -18.86
N ASN A 4 1.77 0.60 -19.03
CA ASN A 4 3.23 0.49 -19.22
C ASN A 4 4.13 1.05 -18.10
N GLN A 5 3.66 1.02 -16.85
CA GLN A 5 4.41 1.54 -15.68
C GLN A 5 5.01 0.45 -14.77
N GLU A 6 5.12 -0.79 -15.26
CA GLU A 6 5.57 -1.92 -14.45
C GLU A 6 6.94 -1.68 -13.79
N TYR A 7 7.89 -1.13 -14.55
CA TYR A 7 9.25 -0.87 -14.07
C TYR A 7 9.27 0.17 -12.95
N GLU A 8 8.52 1.25 -13.12
CA GLU A 8 8.43 2.38 -12.21
C GLU A 8 7.71 2.00 -10.92
N VAL A 9 6.68 1.16 -11.01
CA VAL A 9 5.98 0.61 -9.85
C VAL A 9 6.92 -0.30 -9.05
N ARG A 10 7.70 -1.16 -9.71
CA ARG A 10 8.73 -1.96 -9.02
C ARG A 10 9.79 -1.08 -8.37
N ALA A 11 10.22 -0.01 -9.03
CA ALA A 11 11.16 0.96 -8.46
C ALA A 11 10.58 1.69 -7.24
N TRP A 12 9.28 2.01 -7.23
CA TRP A 12 8.59 2.56 -6.06
C TRP A 12 8.64 1.61 -4.87
N PHE A 13 8.24 0.34 -5.02
CA PHE A 13 8.31 -0.62 -3.91
C PHE A 13 9.74 -0.99 -3.51
N LYS A 14 10.71 -0.92 -4.43
CA LYS A 14 12.13 -1.02 -4.09
C LYS A 14 12.56 0.13 -3.17
N ALA A 15 12.14 1.36 -3.46
CA ALA A 15 12.44 2.53 -2.62
C ALA A 15 11.78 2.44 -1.23
N LEU A 16 10.57 1.87 -1.12
CA LEU A 16 9.95 1.60 0.19
C LEU A 16 10.77 0.57 0.99
N ASN A 17 11.22 -0.51 0.34
CA ASN A 17 12.07 -1.53 0.99
C ASN A 17 13.44 -0.97 1.40
N GLU A 18 14.03 -0.07 0.62
CA GLU A 18 15.28 0.62 1.00
C GLU A 18 15.07 1.58 2.18
N ARG A 19 13.83 2.02 2.42
CA ARG A 19 13.40 2.88 3.54
C ARG A 19 12.53 2.13 4.54
N VAL A 20 12.86 0.86 4.80
CA VAL A 20 12.02 -0.05 5.59
C VAL A 20 11.77 0.44 7.01
N GLU A 21 12.75 1.10 7.65
CA GLU A 21 12.60 1.62 9.02
C GLU A 21 11.52 2.70 9.10
N GLU A 22 11.57 3.69 8.20
CA GLU A 22 10.53 4.74 8.11
C GLU A 22 9.15 4.13 7.77
N THR A 23 9.13 3.15 6.86
CA THR A 23 7.90 2.48 6.43
C THR A 23 7.26 1.73 7.60
N LEU A 24 8.05 0.96 8.36
CA LEU A 24 7.58 0.24 9.54
C LEU A 24 7.14 1.19 10.67
N GLU A 25 7.85 2.31 10.85
CA GLU A 25 7.45 3.33 11.82
C GLU A 25 6.08 3.92 11.48
N SER A 26 5.84 4.27 10.21
CA SER A 26 4.54 4.77 9.73
C SER A 26 3.42 3.76 10.00
N LEU A 27 3.59 2.51 9.55
CA LEU A 27 2.62 1.43 9.75
C LEU A 27 2.30 1.22 11.24
N LYS A 28 3.32 1.30 12.11
CA LYS A 28 3.12 1.20 13.56
C LYS A 28 2.32 2.36 14.13
N GLN A 29 2.54 3.61 13.68
CA GLN A 29 1.76 4.77 14.12
C GLN A 29 0.29 4.65 13.71
N GLU A 30 0.02 4.03 12.57
CA GLU A 30 -1.31 3.77 12.03
C GLU A 30 -2.04 2.60 12.70
N GLY A 31 -1.33 1.77 13.50
CA GLY A 31 -1.88 0.55 14.11
C GLY A 31 -1.98 -0.62 13.13
N VAL A 32 -1.15 -0.62 12.09
CA VAL A 32 -1.09 -1.63 11.03
C VAL A 32 -0.07 -2.69 11.41
N TYR A 33 -0.49 -3.96 11.42
CA TYR A 33 0.38 -5.08 11.78
C TYR A 33 0.69 -6.00 10.59
N ILE A 34 -0.08 -5.91 9.50
CA ILE A 34 0.25 -6.51 8.22
C ILE A 34 -0.03 -5.51 7.10
N GLU A 35 0.96 -5.27 6.25
CA GLU A 35 0.75 -4.75 4.91
C GLU A 35 1.52 -5.63 3.91
N CYS A 36 0.81 -6.17 2.93
CA CYS A 36 1.35 -6.96 1.83
C CYS A 36 0.86 -6.36 0.52
N THR A 37 1.79 -6.06 -0.38
CA THR A 37 1.44 -5.54 -1.71
C THR A 37 1.93 -6.47 -2.80
N TYR A 38 1.04 -6.80 -3.73
CA TYR A 38 1.32 -7.64 -4.88
C TYR A 38 1.15 -6.86 -6.17
N LEU A 39 2.02 -7.13 -7.14
CA LEU A 39 1.86 -6.65 -8.50
C LEU A 39 1.25 -7.77 -9.34
N ASP A 40 0.05 -7.53 -9.84
CA ASP A 40 -0.68 -8.48 -10.67
C ASP A 40 -0.77 -7.96 -12.11
N LYS A 41 -0.34 -8.80 -13.05
CA LYS A 41 -0.29 -8.47 -14.48
C LYS A 41 -1.25 -9.39 -15.20
N GLN A 42 -2.35 -8.82 -15.63
CA GLN A 42 -3.40 -9.51 -16.38
C GLN A 42 -3.39 -9.06 -17.85
N ALA A 43 -4.22 -9.68 -18.68
CA ALA A 43 -4.29 -9.37 -20.11
C ALA A 43 -4.84 -7.97 -20.39
N ASP A 44 -5.70 -7.47 -19.50
CA ASP A 44 -6.39 -6.18 -19.59
C ASP A 44 -5.68 -5.05 -18.82
N GLY A 45 -4.64 -5.36 -18.04
CA GLY A 45 -3.92 -4.32 -17.33
C GLY A 45 -2.97 -4.79 -16.22
N LEU A 46 -2.47 -3.78 -15.51
CA LEU A 46 -1.58 -3.93 -14.37
C LEU A 46 -2.30 -3.45 -13.11
N TYR A 47 -2.25 -4.26 -12.07
CA TYR A 47 -2.98 -4.07 -10.82
C TYR A 47 -2.03 -4.14 -9.64
N LEU A 48 -2.29 -3.31 -8.63
CA LEU A 48 -1.70 -3.45 -7.30
C LEU A 48 -2.76 -4.00 -6.36
N ILE A 49 -2.45 -5.13 -5.73
CA ILE A 49 -3.31 -5.75 -4.73
C ILE A 49 -2.69 -5.45 -3.37
N HIS A 50 -3.42 -4.73 -2.53
CA HIS A 50 -3.02 -4.40 -1.16
C HIS A 50 -3.84 -5.24 -0.19
N TYR A 51 -3.16 -6.07 0.59
CA TYR A 51 -3.71 -6.76 1.74
C TYR A 51 -3.19 -6.10 3.00
N MET A 52 -4.09 -5.65 3.85
CA MET A 52 -3.76 -4.86 5.03
C MET A 52 -4.57 -5.34 6.22
N LYS A 53 -3.92 -5.43 7.37
CA LYS A 53 -4.58 -5.60 8.64
C LYS A 53 -4.12 -4.55 9.64
N ALA A 54 -5.10 -3.94 10.28
CA ALA A 54 -4.90 -2.94 11.31
C ALA A 54 -5.85 -3.20 12.49
N GLU A 55 -5.54 -2.63 13.65
CA GLU A 55 -6.43 -2.64 14.82
C GLU A 55 -7.80 -2.02 14.46
N ASP A 56 -7.77 -0.93 13.69
CA ASP A 56 -8.93 -0.25 13.13
C ASP A 56 -8.53 0.32 11.76
N ILE A 57 -9.08 -0.25 10.69
CA ILE A 57 -8.72 0.13 9.32
C ILE A 57 -9.14 1.57 8.98
N ALA A 58 -10.26 2.05 9.54
CA ALA A 58 -10.74 3.41 9.29
C ALA A 58 -9.84 4.42 9.98
N LYS A 59 -9.43 4.13 11.21
CA LYS A 59 -8.48 4.94 11.96
C LYS A 59 -7.10 4.95 11.31
N ALA A 60 -6.60 3.81 10.83
CA ALA A 60 -5.33 3.72 10.12
C ALA A 60 -5.31 4.66 8.89
N TYR A 61 -6.38 4.64 8.07
CA TYR A 61 -6.49 5.56 6.94
C TYR A 61 -6.56 7.03 7.34
N MET A 62 -7.22 7.36 8.45
CA MET A 62 -7.27 8.73 8.97
C MET A 62 -5.86 9.21 9.37
N ILE A 63 -5.13 8.40 10.14
CA ILE A 63 -3.76 8.69 10.57
C ILE A 63 -2.84 8.83 9.35
N PHE A 64 -2.87 7.87 8.41
CA PHE A 64 -2.12 7.95 7.17
C PHE A 64 -2.42 9.25 6.43
N ASN A 65 -3.69 9.63 6.29
CA ASN A 65 -4.10 10.82 5.54
C ASN A 65 -3.57 12.12 6.17
N GLU A 66 -3.56 12.20 7.50
CA GLU A 66 -3.07 13.36 8.28
C GLU A 66 -1.56 13.34 8.53
N SER A 67 -0.88 12.25 8.20
CA SER A 67 0.56 12.09 8.45
C SER A 67 1.43 13.14 7.74
N ASN A 68 2.43 13.62 8.50
CA ASN A 68 3.52 14.49 8.05
C ASN A 68 4.84 13.73 7.85
N LEU A 69 4.84 12.39 7.94
CA LEU A 69 6.04 11.60 7.71
C LEU A 69 6.46 11.68 6.23
N SER A 70 7.76 11.77 6.00
CA SER A 70 8.31 11.92 4.65
C SER A 70 8.00 10.70 3.76
N ILE A 71 7.94 9.51 4.37
CA ILE A 71 7.61 8.25 3.70
C ILE A 71 6.15 8.22 3.23
N ASP A 72 5.22 8.77 4.01
CA ASP A 72 3.80 8.79 3.65
C ASP A 72 3.52 9.81 2.56
N HIS A 73 4.19 10.96 2.59
CA HIS A 73 4.13 11.91 1.48
C HIS A 73 4.69 11.30 0.18
N PHE A 74 5.80 10.55 0.28
CA PHE A 74 6.35 9.81 -0.85
C PHE A 74 5.34 8.79 -1.37
N TYR A 75 4.76 7.94 -0.51
CA TYR A 75 3.76 6.95 -0.88
C TYR A 75 2.55 7.61 -1.56
N LYS A 76 1.95 8.65 -0.95
CA LYS A 76 0.81 9.39 -1.51
C LYS A 76 1.11 9.96 -2.90
N THR A 77 2.34 10.42 -3.11
CA THR A 77 2.80 10.95 -4.41
C THR A 77 2.87 9.85 -5.46
N GLN A 78 3.47 8.70 -5.13
CA GLN A 78 3.54 7.58 -6.06
C GLN A 78 2.15 6.97 -6.33
N TRP A 79 1.31 6.86 -5.31
CA TRP A 79 -0.09 6.44 -5.45
C TRP A 79 -0.84 7.31 -6.46
N LYS A 80 -0.81 8.64 -6.29
CA LYS A 80 -1.43 9.58 -7.25
C LYS A 80 -0.83 9.48 -8.65
N ARG A 81 0.46 9.15 -8.74
CA ARG A 81 1.16 9.01 -10.02
C ARG A 81 0.70 7.78 -10.79
N PHE A 82 0.57 6.63 -10.14
CA PHE A 82 0.42 5.34 -10.81
C PHE A 82 -1.00 4.73 -10.71
N CYS A 83 -1.73 5.03 -9.65
CA CYS A 83 -3.07 4.51 -9.40
C CYS A 83 -4.15 5.47 -9.93
N GLU A 84 -5.16 4.93 -10.62
CA GLU A 84 -6.31 5.70 -11.13
C GLU A 84 -7.51 5.67 -10.15
N GLY A 85 -7.47 4.74 -9.21
CA GLY A 85 -8.51 4.52 -8.22
C GLY A 85 -8.18 3.29 -7.38
N ARG A 86 -9.15 2.89 -6.54
CA ARG A 86 -9.10 1.62 -5.80
C ARG A 86 -10.46 0.96 -5.83
N VAL A 87 -10.45 -0.37 -5.83
CA VAL A 87 -11.62 -1.21 -5.54
C VAL A 87 -11.31 -1.92 -4.21
N VAL A 88 -12.29 -1.97 -3.32
CA VAL A 88 -12.19 -2.77 -2.10
C VAL A 88 -12.64 -4.17 -2.45
N LEU A 89 -11.76 -5.15 -2.25
CA LEU A 89 -12.07 -6.56 -2.49
C LEU A 89 -13.01 -7.10 -1.41
N GLU A 90 -13.90 -8.01 -1.79
CA GLU A 90 -14.73 -8.75 -0.85
C GLU A 90 -13.86 -9.75 -0.08
N GLU A 91 -13.92 -9.71 1.24
CA GLU A 91 -13.31 -10.72 2.08
C GLU A 91 -14.18 -11.97 2.09
N LEU A 92 -13.68 -13.06 1.50
CA LEU A 92 -14.37 -14.36 1.52
C LEU A 92 -13.90 -15.26 2.67
N LEU A 93 -12.64 -15.11 3.10
CA LEU A 93 -12.02 -15.92 4.15
C LEU A 93 -10.84 -15.18 4.76
N ASP A 94 -10.85 -15.03 6.09
CA ASP A 94 -9.70 -14.55 6.86
C ASP A 94 -9.38 -15.53 7.99
N LEU A 95 -8.20 -16.15 7.93
CA LEU A 95 -7.74 -17.15 8.90
C LEU A 95 -6.41 -16.74 9.50
N HIS A 96 -6.31 -16.89 10.81
CA HIS A 96 -5.08 -16.66 11.58
C HIS A 96 -4.80 -17.87 12.43
N THR A 97 -3.56 -18.34 12.44
CA THR A 97 -3.16 -19.50 13.23
C THR A 97 -2.45 -19.13 14.53
N PHE A 98 -2.10 -17.85 14.71
CA PHE A 98 -1.46 -17.29 15.92
C PHE A 98 -1.45 -15.77 15.86
#